data_AF-V5H5J1-F1
#
_entry.id   AF-V5H5J1-F1
#
_cell.length_a   1.000
_cell.length_b   1.000
_cell.length_c   1.000
_cell.angle_alpha   90.00
_cell.angle_beta   90.00
_cell.angle_gamma   90.00
#
_symmetry.space_group_name_H-M   'P 1'
#
loop_
_entity.id
_entity.type
_entity.pdbx_description
1 polymer ?
#
loop_
_entity_poly.entity_id
_entity_poly.type
_entity_poly.pdbx_seq_one_letter_code
_entity_poly.pdbx_strand_id
1 'polypeptide(L)'
;MLTAYLGVSLLMFIMGRFTPYEWVSPHPCVPEEGDLQNQFNLPNSFWFTTGAIMQQGSEIAPIAISTRIASSMWWFFSLIMISSYTANLAAFLTAQRMTAPIENANDLAKQTKIVYGCKEEGSTCLFFKNSDDPLMKRMWTTMLAARPKAFADSNEKAVERVKKGNYAFLMESSSIEYVVERDCNLTQIGGLLDSKGYGIATPPGSPVRSVLSSAIIKLQERGELEILKRRWWKVKGGE
;
A
#
# COMPACT_ATOMS: atom_id res chain seq x y z
N MET A 1 1.36 -13.18 25.14
CA MET A 1 0.51 -12.19 25.83
C MET A 1 -0.46 -12.84 26.78
N LEU A 2 -1.43 -13.60 26.28
CA LEU A 2 -2.38 -14.32 27.14
C LEU A 2 -1.69 -15.21 28.19
N THR A 3 -0.63 -15.92 27.79
CA THR A 3 0.18 -16.76 28.69
C THR A 3 0.87 -15.95 29.81
N ALA A 4 1.47 -14.82 29.47
CA ALA A 4 2.10 -13.92 30.44
C ALA A 4 1.07 -13.30 31.40
N TYR A 5 -0.09 -12.90 30.87
CA TYR A 5 -1.22 -12.39 31.66
C TYR A 5 -1.72 -13.43 32.67
N LEU A 6 -1.97 -14.66 32.24
CA LEU A 6 -2.41 -15.75 33.12
C LEU A 6 -1.33 -16.07 34.17
N GLY A 7 -0.07 -16.12 33.77
CA GLY A 7 1.06 -16.38 34.67
C GLY A 7 1.23 -15.32 35.74
N VAL A 8 1.15 -14.03 35.38
CA VAL A 8 1.28 -12.92 36.34
C VAL A 8 0.07 -12.84 37.27
N SER A 9 -1.14 -13.11 36.76
CA SER A 9 -2.35 -13.14 37.59
C SER A 9 -2.30 -14.25 38.64
N LEU A 10 -1.81 -15.44 38.25
CA LEU A 10 -1.57 -16.55 39.17
C LEU A 10 -0.47 -16.22 40.18
N LEU A 11 0.62 -15.60 39.72
CA LEU A 11 1.74 -15.20 40.57
C LEU A 11 1.31 -14.16 41.62
N MET A 12 0.47 -13.18 41.25
CA MET A 12 -0.10 -12.21 42.20
C MET A 12 -1.04 -12.87 43.21
N PHE A 13 -1.86 -13.82 42.78
CA PHE A 13 -2.71 -14.61 43.69
C PHE A 13 -1.88 -15.40 44.71
N ILE A 14 -0.83 -16.08 44.26
CA ILE A 14 0.08 -16.85 45.12
C ILE A 14 0.78 -15.91 46.11
N MET A 15 1.44 -14.85 45.65
CA MET A 15 2.16 -13.92 46.52
C MET A 15 1.23 -13.21 47.52
N GLY A 16 0.02 -12.85 47.09
CA GLY A 16 -1.00 -12.28 47.95
C GLY A 16 -1.38 -13.23 49.10
N ARG A 17 -1.52 -14.53 48.83
CA ARG A 17 -1.89 -15.52 49.85
C ARG A 17 -0.75 -15.86 50.82
N PHE A 18 0.48 -15.95 50.32
CA PHE A 18 1.66 -16.32 51.11
C PHE A 18 2.25 -15.18 51.94
N THR A 19 1.99 -13.93 51.57
CA THR A 19 2.55 -12.78 52.29
C THR A 19 1.62 -12.38 53.45
N PRO A 20 2.03 -12.53 54.72
CA PRO A 20 1.18 -12.19 55.87
C PRO A 20 0.86 -10.69 55.96
N TYR A 21 1.69 -9.83 55.34
CA TYR A 21 1.50 -8.37 55.32
C TYR A 21 0.36 -7.89 54.41
N GLU A 22 -0.21 -8.75 53.57
CA GLU A 22 -1.40 -8.43 52.76
C GLU A 22 -2.72 -8.71 53.50
N TRP A 23 -2.64 -9.34 54.68
CA TRP A 23 -3.79 -9.65 55.51
C TRP A 23 -4.07 -8.46 56.43
N VAL A 24 -5.15 -7.74 56.13
CA VAL A 24 -5.50 -6.52 56.87
C VAL A 24 -6.87 -6.70 57.54
N SER A 25 -6.99 -6.16 58.75
CA SER A 25 -8.29 -6.09 59.42
C SER A 25 -9.19 -5.07 58.71
N PRO A 26 -10.44 -5.42 58.33
CA PRO A 26 -11.39 -4.51 57.73
C PRO A 26 -11.67 -3.26 58.58
N HIS A 27 -11.50 -3.37 59.89
CA HIS A 27 -11.77 -2.31 60.87
C HIS A 27 -10.55 -2.08 61.78
N PRO A 28 -9.55 -1.27 61.34
CA PRO A 28 -8.33 -1.04 62.10
C PRO A 28 -8.56 -0.32 63.44
N CYS A 29 -9.76 0.21 63.67
CA CYS A 29 -10.13 0.96 64.87
C CYS A 29 -10.80 0.12 65.97
N VAL A 30 -11.13 -1.16 65.70
CA VAL A 30 -11.74 -2.08 66.68
C VAL A 30 -10.68 -3.12 67.08
N PRO A 31 -10.23 -3.15 68.35
CA PRO A 31 -9.31 -4.18 68.82
C PRO A 31 -10.05 -5.52 68.86
N GLU A 32 -9.57 -6.48 68.06
CA GLU A 32 -9.98 -7.90 68.03
C GLU A 32 -11.33 -8.23 67.38
N GLU A 33 -11.35 -8.19 66.04
CA GLU A 33 -12.06 -9.20 65.26
C GLU A 33 -11.02 -9.99 64.46
N GLY A 34 -10.94 -11.31 64.66
CA GLY A 34 -9.94 -12.21 64.07
C GLY A 34 -10.09 -12.43 62.55
N ASP A 35 -10.95 -11.66 61.88
CA ASP A 35 -11.23 -11.80 60.46
C ASP A 35 -10.28 -10.93 59.63
N LEU A 36 -9.08 -11.46 59.38
CA LEU A 36 -8.16 -10.88 58.41
C LEU A 36 -8.68 -11.11 56.98
N GLN A 37 -8.81 -10.04 56.20
CA GLN A 37 -9.23 -10.14 54.81
C GLN A 37 -8.05 -9.90 53.85
N ASN A 38 -8.04 -10.66 52.76
CA ASN A 38 -7.07 -10.51 51.69
C ASN A 38 -7.79 -10.04 50.42
N GLN A 39 -7.29 -8.96 49.83
CA GLN A 39 -7.90 -8.36 48.64
C GLN A 39 -7.63 -9.16 47.36
N PHE A 40 -6.57 -9.99 47.33
CA PHE A 40 -6.14 -10.78 46.17
C PHE A 40 -6.83 -12.15 46.10
N ASN A 41 -8.12 -12.16 45.74
CA ASN A 41 -8.78 -13.36 45.23
C ASN A 41 -8.42 -13.62 43.76
N LEU A 42 -8.67 -14.82 43.23
CA LEU A 42 -8.42 -15.15 41.82
C LEU A 42 -9.07 -14.13 40.85
N PRO A 43 -10.38 -13.81 40.95
CA PRO A 43 -11.01 -12.81 40.09
C PRO A 43 -10.39 -11.41 40.25
N ASN A 44 -10.07 -11.02 41.48
CA ASN A 44 -9.47 -9.73 41.80
C ASN A 44 -8.04 -9.61 41.25
N SER A 45 -7.29 -10.71 41.21
CA SER A 45 -5.95 -10.77 40.65
C SER A 45 -5.99 -10.64 39.13
N PHE A 46 -6.96 -11.26 38.45
CA PHE A 46 -7.21 -11.06 37.03
C PHE A 46 -7.68 -9.63 36.71
N TRP A 47 -8.53 -9.06 37.56
CA TRP A 47 -9.00 -7.68 37.42
C TRP A 47 -7.85 -6.69 37.55
N PHE A 48 -6.99 -6.87 38.55
CA PHE A 48 -5.79 -6.07 38.77
C PHE A 48 -4.84 -6.07 37.56
N THR A 49 -4.52 -7.26 37.03
CA THR A 49 -3.62 -7.39 35.88
C THR A 49 -4.23 -6.83 34.59
N THR A 50 -5.55 -6.93 34.44
CA THR A 50 -6.31 -6.33 33.32
C THR A 50 -6.27 -4.80 33.39
N GLY A 51 -6.47 -4.22 34.57
CA GLY A 51 -6.41 -2.76 34.78
C GLY A 51 -5.05 -2.15 34.40
N ALA A 52 -3.96 -2.90 34.58
CA ALA A 52 -2.63 -2.51 34.14
C ALA A 52 -2.45 -2.54 32.61
N ILE A 53 -3.03 -3.54 31.91
CA ILE A 53 -3.02 -3.60 30.43
C ILE A 53 -3.88 -2.48 29.84
N MET A 54 -5.02 -2.17 30.46
CA MET A 54 -5.94 -1.14 29.97
C MET A 54 -5.54 0.29 30.35
N GLN A 55 -4.46 0.47 31.13
CA GLN A 55 -4.02 1.77 31.69
C GLN A 55 -5.10 2.50 32.51
N GLN A 56 -6.12 1.78 33.01
CA GLN A 56 -7.21 2.34 33.80
C GLN A 56 -6.93 2.27 35.32
N GLY A 57 -5.95 1.45 35.73
CA GLY A 57 -5.71 1.17 37.15
C GLY A 57 -6.79 0.28 37.75
N SER A 58 -6.66 -0.03 39.04
CA SER A 58 -7.63 -0.80 39.81
C SER A 58 -7.77 -0.22 41.21
N GLU A 59 -8.93 -0.41 41.83
CA GLU A 59 -9.17 -0.04 43.23
C GLU A 59 -8.36 -0.90 44.22
N ILE A 60 -7.97 -2.10 43.80
CA ILE A 60 -7.13 -3.01 44.57
C ILE A 60 -5.68 -2.53 44.49
N ALA A 61 -5.04 -2.30 45.63
CA ALA A 61 -3.66 -1.84 45.72
C ALA A 61 -2.80 -2.80 46.55
N PRO A 62 -1.66 -3.29 46.03
CA PRO A 62 -0.75 -4.15 46.78
C PRO A 62 -0.13 -3.40 47.96
N ILE A 63 -0.15 -4.01 49.14
CA ILE A 63 0.32 -3.40 50.39
C ILE A 63 1.76 -3.83 50.68
N ALA A 64 2.06 -5.12 50.49
CA ALA A 64 3.38 -5.68 50.76
C ALA A 64 4.44 -5.25 49.74
N ILE A 65 5.70 -5.24 50.16
CA ILE A 65 6.82 -4.84 49.30
C ILE A 65 6.99 -5.82 48.12
N SER A 66 6.82 -7.13 48.36
CA SER A 66 6.94 -8.18 47.34
C SER A 66 5.92 -8.02 46.20
N THR A 67 4.65 -7.81 46.55
CA THR A 67 3.54 -7.63 45.60
C THR A 67 3.64 -6.30 44.85
N ARG A 68 4.14 -5.24 45.50
CA ARG A 68 4.44 -3.95 44.85
C ARG A 68 5.53 -4.06 43.80
N ILE A 69 6.63 -4.77 44.09
CA ILE A 69 7.71 -4.97 43.12
C ILE A 69 7.19 -5.75 41.91
N ALA A 70 6.42 -6.83 42.14
CA ALA A 70 5.83 -7.61 41.05
C ALA A 70 4.83 -6.81 40.21
N SER A 71 3.96 -6.01 40.85
CA SER A 71 3.05 -5.09 40.15
C SER A 71 3.81 -4.06 39.31
N SER A 72 4.90 -3.50 39.84
CA SER A 72 5.72 -2.50 39.14
C SER A 72 6.39 -3.08 37.91
N MET A 73 6.92 -4.31 38.00
CA MET A 73 7.49 -5.02 36.85
C MET A 73 6.43 -5.30 35.77
N TRP A 74 5.23 -5.74 36.18
CA TRP A 74 4.12 -5.97 35.27
C TRP A 74 3.66 -4.68 34.59
N TRP A 75 3.59 -3.59 35.34
CA TRP A 75 3.20 -2.28 34.82
C TRP A 75 4.21 -1.77 33.79
N PHE A 76 5.51 -1.89 34.07
CA PHE A 76 6.56 -1.53 33.13
C PHE A 76 6.52 -2.38 31.85
N PHE A 77 6.34 -3.69 31.97
CA PHE A 77 6.15 -4.59 30.82
C PHE A 77 4.92 -4.20 29.98
N SER A 78 3.79 -3.91 30.64
CA SER A 78 2.55 -3.52 29.97
C SER A 78 2.71 -2.20 29.21
N LEU A 79 3.40 -1.23 29.81
CA LEU A 79 3.70 0.06 29.18
C LEU A 79 4.50 -0.13 27.89
N ILE A 80 5.62 -0.86 27.94
CA ILE A 80 6.47 -1.11 26.75
C ILE A 80 5.66 -1.77 25.63
N MET A 81 4.84 -2.75 25.99
CA MET A 81 4.06 -3.50 25.03
C MET A 81 2.98 -2.64 24.35
N ILE A 82 2.27 -1.81 25.11
CA ILE A 82 1.27 -0.90 24.54
C ILE A 82 1.94 0.19 23.69
N SER A 83 3.08 0.73 24.13
CA SER A 83 3.86 1.68 23.34
C SER A 83 4.33 1.08 22.01
N SER A 84 4.80 -0.18 22.00
CA SER A 84 5.17 -0.86 20.75
C SER A 84 3.97 -1.13 19.85
N TYR A 85 2.83 -1.51 20.42
CA TYR A 85 1.61 -1.74 19.65
C TYR A 85 1.08 -0.45 19.03
N THR A 86 1.01 0.63 19.81
CA THR A 86 0.57 1.96 19.35
C THR A 86 1.52 2.52 18.29
N ALA A 87 2.83 2.31 18.41
CA ALA A 87 3.80 2.68 17.39
C ALA A 87 3.60 1.90 16.07
N ASN A 88 3.40 0.58 16.13
CA ASN A 88 3.14 -0.22 14.94
C ASN A 88 1.79 0.12 14.29
N LEU A 89 0.76 0.38 15.10
CA LEU A 89 -0.54 0.81 14.61
C LEU A 89 -0.45 2.19 13.92
N ALA A 90 0.26 3.16 14.51
CA ALA A 90 0.49 4.46 13.89
C ALA A 90 1.28 4.33 12.58
N ALA A 91 2.33 3.50 12.55
CA ALA A 91 3.07 3.20 11.33
C ALA A 91 2.17 2.58 10.26
N PHE A 92 1.29 1.65 10.63
CA PHE A 92 0.34 1.03 9.69
C PHE A 92 -0.71 2.03 9.17
N LEU A 93 -1.26 2.88 10.03
CA LEU A 93 -2.27 3.88 9.64
C LEU A 93 -1.70 4.98 8.74
N THR A 94 -0.43 5.34 8.94
CA THR A 94 0.27 6.32 8.09
C THR A 94 0.82 5.70 6.82
N ALA A 95 1.12 4.39 6.82
CA ALA A 95 1.57 3.66 5.64
C ALA A 95 0.40 3.40 4.68
N GLN A 96 0.14 4.35 3.78
CA GLN A 96 -0.63 4.08 2.59
C GLN A 96 0.19 3.18 1.66
N ARG A 97 -0.03 1.86 1.75
CA ARG A 97 0.52 0.94 0.75
C ARG A 97 -0.22 1.14 -0.56
N MET A 98 0.34 1.95 -1.45
CA MET A 98 -0.01 1.95 -2.88
C MET A 98 0.52 0.65 -3.49
N THR A 99 -0.08 -0.51 -3.17
CA THR A 99 0.25 -1.74 -3.88
C THR A 99 -0.40 -1.67 -5.25
N ALA A 100 0.37 -1.32 -6.27
CA ALA A 100 -0.06 -1.49 -7.64
C ALA A 100 -0.21 -3.00 -7.90
N PRO A 101 -1.40 -3.49 -8.29
CA PRO A 101 -1.61 -4.92 -8.54
C PRO A 101 -0.82 -5.43 -9.77
N ILE A 102 -0.29 -4.53 -10.59
CA ILE A 102 0.47 -4.80 -11.80
C ILE A 102 1.64 -3.83 -11.85
N GLU A 103 2.85 -4.36 -12.02
CA GLU A 103 4.05 -3.54 -12.24
C GLU A 103 4.53 -3.60 -13.69
N ASN A 104 4.31 -4.74 -14.36
CA ASN A 104 4.83 -4.98 -15.71
C ASN A 104 3.83 -5.68 -16.64
N ALA A 105 4.08 -5.63 -17.95
CA ALA A 105 3.29 -6.35 -18.95
C ALA A 105 3.29 -7.88 -18.74
N ASN A 106 4.35 -8.43 -18.16
CA ASN A 106 4.43 -9.83 -17.75
C ASN A 106 3.36 -10.21 -16.72
N ASP A 107 3.14 -9.35 -15.72
CA ASP A 107 2.16 -9.61 -14.66
C ASP A 107 0.74 -9.50 -15.24
N LEU A 108 0.53 -8.53 -16.12
CA LEU A 108 -0.70 -8.36 -16.88
C LEU A 108 -1.04 -9.59 -17.73
N ALA A 109 -0.04 -10.25 -18.33
CA ALA A 109 -0.21 -11.47 -19.13
C ALA A 109 -0.45 -12.75 -18.30
N LYS A 110 0.01 -12.78 -17.04
CA LYS A 110 -0.19 -13.92 -16.13
C LYS A 110 -1.57 -13.92 -15.49
N GLN A 111 -2.12 -12.74 -15.22
CA GLN A 111 -3.42 -12.55 -14.59
C GLN A 111 -4.57 -12.48 -15.61
N THR A 112 -5.80 -12.74 -15.15
CA THR A 112 -7.02 -12.71 -15.99
C THR A 112 -8.10 -11.76 -15.46
N LYS A 113 -7.86 -11.09 -14.32
CA LYS A 113 -8.83 -10.22 -13.63
C LYS A 113 -8.99 -8.86 -14.33
N ILE A 114 -7.90 -8.28 -14.79
CA ILE A 114 -7.84 -6.99 -15.48
C ILE A 114 -7.78 -7.26 -16.98
N VAL A 115 -8.81 -6.80 -17.69
CA VAL A 115 -8.84 -6.89 -19.16
C VAL A 115 -7.89 -5.83 -19.72
N TYR A 116 -7.21 -6.15 -20.80
CA TYR A 116 -6.32 -5.19 -21.45
C TYR A 116 -6.49 -5.20 -22.95
N GLY A 117 -6.21 -4.07 -23.59
CA GLY A 117 -6.34 -3.94 -25.04
C GLY A 117 -5.66 -2.71 -25.60
N CYS A 118 -5.78 -2.57 -26.93
CA CYS A 118 -5.24 -1.48 -27.72
C CYS A 118 -6.32 -0.94 -28.67
N LYS A 119 -6.01 0.15 -29.38
CA LYS A 119 -6.88 0.70 -30.42
C LYS A 119 -6.96 -0.27 -31.61
N GLU A 120 -8.17 -0.66 -32.02
CA GLU A 120 -8.42 -1.76 -32.99
C GLU A 120 -7.61 -1.65 -34.30
N GLU A 121 -7.49 -0.44 -34.85
CA GLU A 121 -6.72 -0.13 -36.07
C GLU A 121 -5.39 0.60 -35.78
N GLY A 122 -4.89 0.48 -34.55
CA GLY A 122 -3.67 1.15 -34.11
C GLY A 122 -2.38 0.41 -34.46
N SER A 123 -1.29 1.16 -34.59
CA SER A 123 0.10 0.67 -34.70
C SER A 123 0.45 -0.30 -33.58
N THR A 124 -0.05 -0.05 -32.37
CA THR A 124 0.14 -0.89 -31.18
C THR A 124 -0.53 -2.26 -31.33
N CYS A 125 -1.76 -2.33 -31.83
CA CYS A 125 -2.42 -3.63 -32.07
C CYS A 125 -1.70 -4.43 -33.18
N LEU A 126 -1.24 -3.75 -34.24
CA LEU A 126 -0.43 -4.39 -35.29
C LEU A 126 0.90 -4.93 -34.74
N PHE A 127 1.51 -4.26 -33.77
CA PHE A 127 2.71 -4.75 -33.09
C PHE A 127 2.44 -6.07 -32.37
N PHE A 128 1.39 -6.17 -31.56
CA PHE A 128 1.05 -7.42 -30.86
C PHE A 128 0.72 -8.57 -31.83
N LYS A 129 0.08 -8.24 -32.97
CA LYS A 129 -0.26 -9.21 -34.01
C LYS A 129 0.98 -9.78 -34.73
N ASN A 130 1.96 -8.92 -35.01
CA ASN A 130 3.13 -9.27 -35.83
C ASN A 130 4.41 -9.54 -34.99
N SER A 131 4.36 -9.36 -33.68
CA SER A 131 5.51 -9.56 -32.80
C SER A 131 5.91 -11.03 -32.74
N ASP A 132 7.22 -11.30 -32.71
CA ASP A 132 7.76 -12.65 -32.57
C ASP A 132 7.92 -13.13 -31.12
N ASP A 133 7.95 -12.20 -30.16
CA ASP A 133 8.08 -12.50 -28.74
C ASP A 133 6.90 -13.36 -28.23
N PRO A 134 7.17 -14.52 -27.59
CA PRO A 134 6.16 -15.37 -26.98
C PRO A 134 5.20 -14.66 -26.02
N LEU A 135 5.70 -13.68 -25.25
CA LEU A 135 4.90 -12.91 -24.31
C LEU A 135 3.86 -12.06 -25.05
N MET A 136 4.30 -11.30 -26.05
CA MET A 136 3.43 -10.43 -26.84
C MET A 136 2.39 -11.25 -27.63
N LYS A 137 2.80 -12.42 -28.19
CA LYS A 137 1.89 -13.37 -28.85
C LYS A 137 0.81 -13.87 -27.89
N ARG A 138 1.18 -14.25 -26.65
CA ARG A 138 0.23 -14.67 -25.62
C ARG A 138 -0.71 -13.55 -25.19
N MET A 139 -0.20 -12.32 -25.08
CA MET A 139 -1.05 -11.17 -24.79
C MET A 139 -2.05 -10.94 -25.92
N TRP A 140 -1.61 -11.02 -27.19
CA TRP A 140 -2.49 -10.88 -28.35
C TRP A 140 -3.62 -11.92 -28.38
N THR A 141 -3.31 -13.20 -28.16
CA THR A 141 -4.34 -14.26 -28.12
C THR A 141 -5.33 -14.04 -26.98
N THR A 142 -4.86 -13.54 -25.83
CA THR A 142 -5.72 -13.19 -24.69
C THR A 142 -6.64 -11.99 -25.02
N MET A 143 -6.13 -10.97 -25.70
CA MET A 143 -6.93 -9.82 -26.15
C MET A 143 -8.03 -10.26 -27.14
N LEU A 144 -7.71 -11.17 -28.07
CA LEU A 144 -8.68 -11.72 -29.02
C LEU A 144 -9.77 -12.56 -28.34
N ALA A 145 -9.39 -13.34 -27.32
CA ALA A 145 -10.32 -14.20 -26.58
C ALA A 145 -11.16 -13.45 -25.54
N ALA A 146 -10.80 -12.21 -25.20
CA ALA A 146 -11.43 -11.45 -24.13
C ALA A 146 -12.90 -11.14 -24.41
N ARG A 147 -13.75 -11.41 -23.41
CA ARG A 147 -15.16 -11.01 -23.35
C ARG A 147 -15.41 -10.30 -22.01
N PRO A 148 -15.85 -9.02 -22.00
CA PRO A 148 -16.22 -8.17 -23.13
C PRO A 148 -15.04 -7.71 -24.00
N LYS A 149 -15.32 -7.19 -25.21
CA LYS A 149 -14.32 -6.77 -26.22
C LYS A 149 -13.17 -5.99 -25.57
N ALA A 150 -11.94 -6.47 -25.75
CA ALA A 150 -10.73 -5.84 -25.20
C ALA A 150 -10.34 -4.56 -25.95
N PHE A 151 -10.54 -4.52 -27.26
CA PHE A 151 -10.15 -3.38 -28.10
C PHE A 151 -11.06 -2.17 -27.92
N ALA A 152 -10.51 -0.98 -28.12
CA ALA A 152 -11.24 0.29 -28.10
C ALA A 152 -11.21 0.96 -29.48
N ASP A 153 -12.26 1.71 -29.82
CA ASP A 153 -12.35 2.41 -31.12
C ASP A 153 -11.42 3.64 -31.18
N SER A 154 -11.32 4.38 -30.07
CA SER A 154 -10.53 5.61 -29.95
C SER A 154 -9.77 5.67 -28.63
N ASN A 155 -8.74 6.51 -28.59
CA ASN A 155 -7.93 6.70 -27.38
C ASN A 155 -8.74 7.37 -26.27
N GLU A 156 -9.64 8.30 -26.61
CA GLU A 156 -10.49 9.02 -25.66
C GLU A 156 -11.45 8.06 -24.96
N LYS A 157 -12.17 7.23 -25.74
CA LYS A 157 -13.05 6.19 -25.19
C LYS A 157 -12.29 5.18 -24.34
N ALA A 158 -11.07 4.84 -24.75
CA ALA A 158 -10.22 3.94 -23.99
C ALA A 158 -9.82 4.53 -22.64
N VAL A 159 -9.42 5.80 -22.61
CA VAL A 159 -9.09 6.52 -21.38
C VAL A 159 -10.29 6.58 -20.43
N GLU A 160 -11.48 6.88 -20.93
CA GLU A 160 -12.71 6.83 -20.11
C GLU A 160 -12.99 5.42 -19.55
N ARG A 161 -12.72 4.38 -20.34
CA ARG A 161 -12.86 2.99 -19.90
C ARG A 161 -11.84 2.62 -18.82
N VAL A 162 -10.60 3.07 -18.92
CA VAL A 162 -9.56 2.86 -17.89
C VAL A 162 -9.98 3.52 -16.58
N LYS A 163 -10.55 4.74 -16.63
CA LYS A 163 -11.06 5.45 -15.44
C LYS A 163 -12.19 4.71 -14.72
N LYS A 164 -13.00 3.94 -15.44
CA LYS A 164 -14.05 3.08 -14.84
C LYS A 164 -13.46 1.89 -14.07
N GLY A 165 -12.16 1.64 -14.19
CA GLY A 165 -11.44 0.59 -13.48
C GLY A 165 -11.44 -0.77 -14.19
N ASN A 166 -10.64 -1.71 -13.68
CA ASN A 166 -10.50 -3.10 -14.16
C ASN A 166 -10.15 -3.25 -15.65
N TYR A 167 -9.59 -2.21 -16.27
CA TYR A 167 -9.15 -2.21 -17.67
C TYR A 167 -7.82 -1.49 -17.82
N ALA A 168 -6.86 -2.11 -18.48
CA ALA A 168 -5.57 -1.51 -18.83
C ALA A 168 -5.51 -1.25 -20.34
N PHE A 169 -5.05 -0.05 -20.72
CA PHE A 169 -4.98 0.33 -22.13
C PHE A 169 -3.53 0.51 -22.57
N LEU A 170 -3.18 -0.13 -23.68
CA LEU A 170 -1.87 -0.09 -24.29
C LEU A 170 -1.91 0.92 -25.45
N MET A 171 -1.14 1.99 -25.30
CA MET A 171 -1.02 3.06 -26.29
C MET A 171 0.44 3.53 -26.40
N GLU A 172 0.71 4.45 -27.32
CA GLU A 172 2.04 5.01 -27.54
C GLU A 172 2.49 5.87 -26.35
N SER A 173 3.77 5.79 -25.98
CA SER A 173 4.33 6.41 -24.77
C SER A 173 4.15 7.93 -24.71
N SER A 174 4.34 8.60 -25.83
CA SER A 174 4.08 10.04 -26.02
C SER A 174 2.64 10.43 -25.66
N SER A 175 1.66 9.61 -26.06
CA SER A 175 0.25 9.82 -25.77
C SER A 175 -0.07 9.55 -24.30
N ILE A 176 0.56 8.53 -23.70
CA ILE A 176 0.42 8.24 -22.26
C ILE A 176 0.94 9.43 -21.46
N GLU A 177 2.17 9.89 -21.75
CA GLU A 177 2.81 11.02 -21.08
C GLU A 177 1.90 12.26 -21.13
N TYR A 178 1.31 12.55 -22.30
CA TYR A 178 0.40 13.68 -22.49
C TYR A 178 -0.87 13.59 -21.64
N VAL A 179 -1.46 12.40 -21.54
CA VAL A 179 -2.74 12.17 -20.85
C VAL A 179 -2.55 12.12 -19.34
N VAL A 180 -1.49 11.47 -18.86
CA VAL A 180 -1.15 11.37 -17.42
C VAL A 180 -0.79 12.74 -16.84
N GLU A 181 -0.09 13.59 -17.59
CA GLU A 181 0.20 14.98 -17.18
C GLU A 181 -1.08 15.84 -17.04
N ARG A 182 -2.18 15.46 -17.72
CA ARG A 182 -3.45 16.18 -17.65
C ARG A 182 -4.39 15.63 -16.60
N ASP A 183 -4.35 14.32 -16.38
CA ASP A 183 -5.27 13.60 -15.51
C ASP A 183 -4.51 12.72 -14.52
N CYS A 184 -4.46 13.19 -13.27
CA CYS A 184 -3.77 12.52 -12.17
C CYS A 184 -4.44 11.22 -11.70
N ASN A 185 -5.63 10.87 -12.20
CA ASN A 185 -6.27 9.59 -11.88
C ASN A 185 -5.69 8.43 -12.70
N LEU A 186 -4.82 8.74 -13.66
CA LEU A 186 -4.18 7.77 -14.53
C LEU A 186 -2.72 7.64 -14.16
N THR A 187 -2.21 6.42 -14.22
CA THR A 187 -0.82 6.10 -13.92
C THR A 187 -0.24 5.27 -15.04
N GLN A 188 0.93 5.66 -15.55
CA GLN A 188 1.71 4.80 -16.43
C GLN A 188 2.32 3.66 -15.61
N ILE A 189 2.17 2.42 -16.10
CA ILE A 189 2.71 1.22 -15.47
C ILE A 189 3.75 0.60 -16.40
N GLY A 190 4.92 0.26 -15.83
CA GLY A 190 6.01 -0.37 -16.56
C GLY A 190 6.77 0.58 -17.51
N GLY A 191 7.72 0.00 -18.24
CA GLY A 191 8.54 0.69 -19.22
C GLY A 191 8.01 0.61 -20.65
N LEU A 192 8.87 1.01 -21.59
CA LEU A 192 8.59 0.90 -23.03
C LEU A 192 8.65 -0.57 -23.47
N LEU A 193 7.63 -1.04 -24.19
CA LEU A 193 7.58 -2.39 -24.76
C LEU A 193 8.32 -2.49 -26.11
N ASP A 194 8.43 -1.36 -26.79
CA ASP A 194 9.13 -1.21 -28.05
C ASP A 194 9.86 0.14 -28.12
N SER A 195 10.78 0.26 -29.07
CA SER A 195 11.46 1.52 -29.38
C SER A 195 11.01 2.01 -30.75
N LYS A 196 10.07 2.96 -30.75
CA LYS A 196 9.52 3.60 -31.94
C LYS A 196 9.63 5.11 -31.84
N GLY A 197 9.73 5.77 -33.00
CA GLY A 197 9.78 7.22 -33.11
C GLY A 197 8.82 7.72 -34.18
N TYR A 198 8.36 8.96 -34.03
CA TYR A 198 7.59 9.65 -35.07
C TYR A 198 8.52 10.24 -36.12
N GLY A 199 8.11 10.16 -37.38
CA GLY A 199 8.81 10.72 -38.51
C GLY A 199 7.86 11.40 -39.48
N ILE A 200 8.40 12.30 -40.30
CA ILE A 200 7.64 12.94 -41.37
C ILE A 200 7.74 12.05 -42.61
N ALA A 201 6.59 11.57 -43.09
CA ALA A 201 6.51 10.73 -44.28
C ALA A 201 6.51 11.58 -45.56
N THR A 202 7.34 11.18 -46.53
CA THR A 202 7.36 11.77 -47.88
C THR A 202 7.13 10.66 -48.92
N PRO A 203 6.57 10.95 -50.10
CA PRO A 203 6.48 9.98 -51.18
C PRO A 203 7.84 9.34 -51.50
N PRO A 204 7.87 8.06 -51.91
CA PRO A 204 9.10 7.40 -52.35
C PRO A 204 9.80 8.20 -53.46
N GLY A 205 11.11 8.43 -53.34
CA GLY A 205 11.89 9.18 -54.31
C GLY A 205 11.77 10.71 -54.22
N SER A 206 11.05 11.26 -53.23
CA SER A 206 10.86 12.70 -53.12
C SER A 206 12.18 13.46 -52.84
N PRO A 207 12.48 14.55 -53.58
CA PRO A 207 13.71 15.32 -53.40
C PRO A 207 13.75 16.10 -52.08
N VAL A 208 12.58 16.35 -51.45
CA VAL A 208 12.51 17.08 -50.18
C VAL A 208 12.90 16.23 -48.97
N ARG A 209 13.01 14.91 -49.11
CA ARG A 209 13.35 14.00 -48.01
C ARG A 209 14.69 14.36 -47.37
N SER A 210 15.72 14.63 -48.17
CA SER A 210 17.07 14.95 -47.68
C SER A 210 17.11 16.30 -46.95
N VAL A 211 16.41 17.29 -47.52
CA VAL A 211 16.28 18.64 -46.95
C VAL A 211 15.56 18.59 -45.60
N LEU A 212 14.43 17.89 -45.53
CA LEU A 212 13.66 17.71 -44.28
C LEU A 212 14.48 16.96 -43.23
N SER A 213 15.12 15.85 -43.59
CA SER A 213 15.96 15.09 -42.65
C SER A 213 17.08 15.95 -42.08
N SER A 214 17.74 16.76 -42.92
CA SER A 214 18.82 17.66 -42.48
C SER A 214 18.29 18.77 -41.56
N ALA A 215 17.09 19.30 -41.84
CA ALA A 215 16.45 20.30 -41.00
C ALA A 215 16.06 19.74 -39.62
N ILE A 216 15.53 18.51 -39.56
CA ILE A 216 15.18 17.85 -38.29
C ILE A 216 16.42 17.66 -37.41
N ILE A 217 17.54 17.20 -37.99
CA ILE A 217 18.80 17.05 -37.25
C ILE A 217 19.26 18.39 -36.68
N LYS A 218 19.22 19.47 -37.46
CA LYS A 218 19.57 20.81 -36.97
C LYS A 218 18.68 21.26 -35.81
N LEU A 219 17.38 20.99 -35.85
CA LEU A 219 16.46 21.30 -34.75
C LEU A 219 16.75 20.46 -33.49
N GLN A 220 17.15 19.21 -33.68
CA GLN A 220 17.53 18.32 -32.59
C GLN A 220 18.85 18.73 -31.93
N GLU A 221 19.88 19.04 -32.72
CA GLU A 221 21.19 19.52 -32.22
C GLU A 221 21.08 20.83 -31.45
N ARG A 222 20.16 21.72 -31.86
CA ARG A 222 19.87 22.98 -31.16
C ARG A 222 18.99 22.79 -29.92
N GLY A 223 18.45 21.59 -29.68
CA GLY A 223 17.52 21.32 -28.59
C GLY A 223 16.13 21.95 -28.75
N GLU A 224 15.80 22.49 -29.93
CA GLU A 224 14.51 23.15 -30.18
C GLU A 224 13.34 22.16 -30.05
N LEU A 225 13.54 20.90 -30.48
CA LEU A 225 12.53 19.85 -30.35
C LEU A 225 12.18 19.54 -28.89
N GLU A 226 13.17 19.58 -27.98
CA GLU A 226 12.93 19.34 -26.56
C GLU A 226 12.18 20.51 -25.91
N ILE A 227 12.51 21.74 -26.31
CA ILE A 227 11.79 22.95 -25.89
C ILE A 227 10.31 22.86 -26.32
N LEU A 228 10.06 22.45 -27.56
CA LEU A 228 8.71 22.24 -28.07
C LEU A 228 8.00 21.12 -27.31
N LYS A 229 8.63 19.96 -27.09
CA LYS A 229 8.05 18.87 -26.31
C LYS A 229 7.61 19.36 -24.92
N ARG A 230 8.51 20.03 -24.19
CA ARG A 230 8.20 20.55 -22.85
C ARG A 230 7.02 21.52 -22.87
N ARG A 231 6.98 22.43 -23.86
CA ARG A 231 5.89 23.41 -24.00
C ARG A 231 4.54 22.72 -24.21
N TRP A 232 4.46 21.73 -25.11
CA TRP A 232 3.18 21.11 -25.47
C TRP A 232 2.72 20.00 -24.51
N TRP A 233 3.64 19.35 -23.80
CA TRP A 233 3.30 18.29 -22.84
C TRP A 233 3.03 18.82 -21.43
N LYS A 234 3.91 19.67 -20.88
CA LYS A 234 3.84 20.10 -19.47
C LYS A 234 2.99 21.35 -19.25
N VAL A 235 2.96 22.28 -20.21
CA VAL A 235 2.22 23.54 -20.05
C VAL A 235 0.80 23.36 -20.61
N LYS A 236 -0.21 23.48 -19.74
CA LYS A 236 -1.61 23.47 -20.17
C LYS A 236 -1.91 24.76 -20.95
N GLY A 237 -2.06 24.65 -22.27
CA GLY A 237 -2.47 25.77 -23.14
C GLY A 237 -1.44 26.22 -24.17
N GLY A 238 -0.19 25.74 -24.09
CA GLY A 238 0.83 26.02 -25.12
C GLY A 238 1.38 27.45 -25.15
N GLU A 239 1.08 28.27 -24.15
CA GLU A 239 1.60 29.63 -23.95
C GLU A 239 2.61 29.68 -22.80
#